data_AF-F7NED1-F1
#
_entry.id   AF-F7NED1-F1
#
_cell.length_a   1.000
_cell.length_b   1.000
_cell.length_c   1.000
_cell.angle_alpha   90.00
_cell.angle_beta   90.00
_cell.angle_gamma   90.00
#
_symmetry.space_group_name_H-M   'P 1'
#
loop_
_entity.id
_entity.type
_entity.pdbx_description
1 polymer ?
#
loop_
_entity_poly.entity_id
_entity_poly.type
_entity_poly.pdbx_seq_one_letter_code
_entity_poly.pdbx_strand_id
1 'polypeptide(L)'
;MIYLCRHGKIQLADERRRYIGQLDLPLSEPGREQARCLRHRLAGAEISALYCSDLSRSRQTAEIIADGSNAAVLPREELREISLGEWEGQTFDSIARRFPESLRPVARISAAAAFPAAKVLPTAAGG
;
A
#
# COMPACT_ATOMS: atom_id res chain seq x y z
N MET A 1 -0.19 -1.78 22.52
CA MET A 1 0.92 -2.03 21.58
C MET A 1 0.42 -1.76 20.18
N ILE A 2 1.26 -1.22 19.28
CA ILE A 2 0.89 -0.99 17.87
C ILE A 2 1.93 -1.69 16.98
N TYR A 3 1.45 -2.45 16.01
CA TYR A 3 2.28 -3.08 14.99
C TYR A 3 1.99 -2.42 13.64
N LEU A 4 3.05 -2.02 12.93
CA LEU A 4 2.94 -1.51 11.57
C LEU A 4 3.55 -2.53 10.62
N CYS A 5 2.80 -2.89 9.58
CA CYS A 5 3.28 -3.75 8.51
C CYS A 5 2.86 -3.18 7.16
N ARG A 6 3.65 -3.47 6.14
CA ARG A 6 3.26 -3.22 4.75
C ARG A 6 2.50 -4.43 4.23
N HIS A 7 1.58 -4.19 3.29
CA HIS A 7 0.95 -5.27 2.53
C HIS A 7 2.00 -6.23 1.91
N GLY A 8 1.62 -7.49 1.73
CA GLY A 8 2.47 -8.48 1.05
C GLY A 8 2.73 -8.13 -0.42
N LYS A 9 3.65 -8.87 -1.06
CA LYS A 9 3.99 -8.68 -2.47
C LYS A 9 2.74 -8.79 -3.37
N ILE A 10 2.50 -7.77 -4.19
CA ILE A 10 1.38 -7.69 -5.12
C ILE A 10 1.58 -8.54 -6.38
N GLN A 11 0.49 -8.97 -6.98
CA GLN A 11 0.48 -9.59 -8.30
C GLN A 11 0.66 -8.50 -9.36
N LEU A 12 1.70 -8.64 -10.18
CA LEU A 12 1.93 -7.78 -11.34
C LEU A 12 1.64 -8.56 -12.62
N ALA A 13 1.22 -7.85 -13.66
CA ALA A 13 1.01 -8.42 -15.00
C ALA A 13 2.35 -8.73 -15.70
N ASP A 14 3.40 -7.98 -15.38
CA ASP A 14 4.75 -8.15 -15.91
C ASP A 14 5.81 -7.80 -14.84
N GLU A 15 7.08 -8.03 -15.15
CA GLU A 15 8.20 -7.73 -14.25
C GLU A 15 8.62 -6.25 -14.28
N ARG A 16 7.96 -5.42 -15.10
CA ARG A 16 8.35 -4.02 -15.25
C ARG A 16 7.96 -3.23 -14.01
N ARG A 17 8.88 -2.37 -13.55
CA ARG A 17 8.60 -1.48 -12.41
C ARG A 17 7.59 -0.42 -12.81
N ARG A 18 6.46 -0.40 -12.10
CA ARG A 18 5.33 0.51 -12.32
C ARG A 18 5.03 1.30 -11.05
N TYR A 19 4.50 2.51 -11.23
CA TYR A 19 3.89 3.26 -10.15
C TYR A 19 2.52 2.64 -9.85
N ILE A 20 2.30 2.22 -8.62
CA ILE A 20 1.07 1.50 -8.23
C ILE A 20 0.07 2.47 -7.63
N GLY A 21 0.48 3.31 -6.68
CA GLY A 21 -0.41 4.27 -6.02
C GLY A 21 -1.65 3.58 -5.47
N GLN A 22 -2.83 4.06 -5.84
CA GLN A 22 -4.12 3.50 -5.42
C GLN A 22 -4.70 2.44 -6.37
N LEU A 23 -3.94 1.97 -7.38
CA LEU A 23 -4.39 0.85 -8.22
C LEU A 23 -4.73 -0.36 -7.37
N ASP A 24 -5.93 -0.91 -7.56
CA ASP A 24 -6.36 -2.06 -6.80
C ASP A 24 -5.83 -3.36 -7.40
N LEU A 25 -4.73 -3.85 -6.82
CA LEU A 25 -4.07 -5.09 -7.22
C LEU A 25 -4.08 -6.08 -6.05
N PRO A 26 -4.33 -7.37 -6.30
CA PRO A 26 -4.30 -8.40 -5.25
C PRO A 26 -2.87 -8.78 -4.87
N LEU A 27 -2.73 -9.59 -3.81
CA LEU A 27 -1.49 -10.26 -3.49
C LEU A 27 -1.14 -11.33 -4.53
N SER A 28 0.17 -11.44 -4.79
CA SER A 28 0.77 -12.61 -5.44
C SER A 28 0.87 -13.78 -4.46
N GLU A 29 1.11 -15.00 -4.93
CA GLU A 29 1.30 -16.15 -4.03
C GLU A 29 2.46 -15.94 -3.03
N PRO A 30 3.65 -15.44 -3.42
CA PRO A 30 4.67 -15.08 -2.45
C PRO A 30 4.21 -14.02 -1.44
N GLY A 31 3.33 -13.10 -1.84
CA GLY A 31 2.75 -12.10 -0.95
C GLY A 31 1.79 -12.70 0.08
N ARG A 32 1.01 -13.71 -0.32
CA ARG A 32 0.17 -14.48 0.61
C ARG A 32 1.03 -15.24 1.62
N GLU A 33 2.13 -15.83 1.17
CA GLU A 33 3.06 -16.52 2.06
C GLU A 33 3.71 -15.57 3.07
N GLN A 34 4.12 -14.37 2.64
CA GLN A 34 4.61 -13.33 3.56
C GLN A 34 3.59 -13.01 4.66
N ALA A 35 2.30 -12.91 4.31
CA ALA A 35 1.25 -12.67 5.29
C ALA A 35 1.06 -13.86 6.25
N ARG A 36 1.14 -15.11 5.75
CA ARG A 36 1.10 -16.32 6.60
C ARG A 36 2.28 -16.39 7.57
N CYS A 37 3.50 -16.05 7.11
CA CYS A 37 4.67 -15.97 7.99
C CYS A 37 4.49 -14.90 9.08
N LEU A 38 3.93 -13.74 8.72
CA LEU A 38 3.67 -12.67 9.68
C LEU A 38 2.61 -13.09 10.71
N ARG A 39 1.55 -13.77 10.29
CA ARG A 39 0.58 -14.40 11.21
C ARG A 39 1.29 -15.28 12.23
N HIS A 40 2.12 -16.22 11.76
CA HIS A 40 2.83 -17.14 12.64
C HIS A 40 3.71 -16.40 13.65
N ARG A 41 4.42 -15.35 13.21
CA ARG A 41 5.24 -14.51 14.06
C ARG A 41 4.43 -13.74 15.12
N LEU A 42 3.18 -13.41 14.82
CA LEU A 42 2.26 -12.69 15.71
C LEU A 42 1.37 -13.62 16.56
N ALA A 43 1.53 -14.95 16.46
CA ALA A 43 0.63 -15.91 17.13
C ALA A 43 0.59 -15.78 18.66
N GLY A 44 1.67 -15.27 19.29
CA GLY A 44 1.72 -15.00 20.73
C GLY A 44 1.29 -13.58 21.12
N ALA A 45 0.92 -12.73 20.16
CA ALA A 45 0.47 -11.37 20.42
C ALA A 45 -1.06 -11.32 20.51
N GLU A 46 -1.59 -10.63 21.51
CA GLU A 46 -3.02 -10.35 21.63
C GLU A 46 -3.42 -9.22 20.66
N ILE A 47 -3.71 -9.60 19.41
CA ILE A 47 -4.20 -8.65 18.40
C ILE A 47 -5.72 -8.49 18.57
N SER A 48 -6.16 -7.33 19.04
CA SER A 48 -7.59 -7.04 19.22
C SER A 48 -8.30 -6.59 17.94
N ALA A 49 -7.58 -5.92 17.03
CA ALA A 49 -8.11 -5.43 15.76
C ALA A 49 -7.00 -5.21 14.73
N LEU A 50 -7.35 -5.31 13.45
CA LEU A 50 -6.48 -5.01 12.33
C LEU A 50 -7.09 -3.87 11.51
N TYR A 51 -6.37 -2.77 11.38
CA TYR A 51 -6.73 -1.67 10.50
C TYR A 51 -5.91 -1.75 9.22
N CYS A 52 -6.56 -1.60 8.07
CA CYS A 52 -5.91 -1.70 6.77
C CYS A 52 -6.50 -0.70 5.78
N SER A 53 -5.76 -0.38 4.71
CA SER A 53 -6.42 0.29 3.58
C SER A 53 -7.47 -0.64 2.98
N ASP A 54 -8.49 -0.08 2.35
CA ASP A 54 -9.48 -0.86 1.61
C ASP A 54 -8.98 -1.39 0.26
N LEU A 55 -7.70 -1.20 -0.09
CA LEU A 55 -7.09 -1.82 -1.27
C LEU A 55 -6.89 -3.31 -1.04
N SER A 56 -7.19 -4.12 -2.06
CA SER A 56 -7.24 -5.58 -2.02
C SER A 56 -5.96 -6.20 -1.48
N ARG A 57 -4.76 -5.71 -1.87
CA ARG A 57 -3.48 -6.17 -1.30
C ARG A 57 -3.39 -6.01 0.23
N SER A 58 -3.92 -4.92 0.77
CA SER A 58 -3.86 -4.62 2.20
C SER A 58 -4.90 -5.41 2.96
N ARG A 59 -6.14 -5.47 2.44
CA ARG A 59 -7.22 -6.31 2.98
C ARG A 59 -6.83 -7.78 3.03
N GLN A 60 -6.34 -8.34 1.92
CA GLN A 60 -5.90 -9.74 1.86
C GLN A 60 -4.76 -10.03 2.84
N THR A 61 -3.83 -9.08 3.04
CA THR A 61 -2.76 -9.24 4.04
C THR A 61 -3.36 -9.30 5.45
N ALA A 62 -4.27 -8.38 5.79
CA ALA A 62 -4.92 -8.35 7.10
C ALA A 62 -5.80 -9.58 7.35
N GLU A 63 -6.57 -10.02 6.35
CA GLU A 63 -7.41 -11.23 6.43
C GLU A 63 -6.56 -12.49 6.69
N ILE A 64 -5.43 -12.65 5.99
CA ILE A 64 -4.52 -13.78 6.23
C ILE A 64 -3.89 -13.71 7.63
N ILE A 65 -3.59 -12.52 8.15
CA ILE A 65 -3.06 -12.37 9.52
C ILE A 65 -4.13 -12.67 10.57
N ALA A 66 -5.37 -12.25 10.32
CA ALA A 66 -6.50 -12.46 11.22
C ALA A 66 -7.02 -13.90 11.23
N ASP A 67 -6.71 -14.69 10.18
CA ASP A 67 -7.16 -16.07 10.04
C ASP A 67 -6.78 -16.94 11.25
N GLY A 68 -7.80 -17.45 11.95
CA GLY A 68 -7.66 -18.21 13.20
C GLY A 68 -7.71 -17.37 14.49
N SER A 69 -7.95 -16.06 14.39
CA SER A 69 -8.13 -15.15 15.54
C SER A 69 -9.56 -14.57 15.58
N ASN A 70 -9.92 -13.96 16.71
CA ASN A 70 -11.19 -13.21 16.85
C ASN A 70 -11.05 -11.72 16.46
N ALA A 71 -9.92 -11.34 15.87
CA ALA A 71 -9.63 -9.95 15.58
C ALA A 71 -10.41 -9.48 14.33
N ALA A 72 -11.11 -8.35 14.45
CA ALA A 72 -11.83 -7.76 13.32
C ALA A 72 -10.85 -7.10 12.33
N VAL A 73 -11.09 -7.29 11.04
CA VAL A 73 -10.42 -6.54 9.95
C VAL A 73 -11.26 -5.32 9.60
N LEU A 74 -10.68 -4.12 9.74
CA LEU A 74 -11.34 -2.83 9.65
C LEU A 74 -10.72 -1.99 8.53
N PRO A 75 -11.31 -2.00 7.31
CA PRO A 75 -10.84 -1.17 6.20
C PRO A 75 -11.01 0.33 6.48
N ARG A 76 -10.05 1.13 6.00
CA ARG A 76 -9.99 2.60 6.14
C ARG A 76 -9.44 3.22 4.85
N GLU A 77 -10.20 4.09 4.19
CA GLU A 77 -9.73 4.78 2.98
C GLU A 77 -8.52 5.68 3.30
N GLU A 78 -8.47 6.21 4.52
CA GLU A 78 -7.42 7.10 5.03
C GLU A 78 -6.05 6.41 5.13
N LEU A 79 -6.02 5.07 5.10
CA LEU A 79 -4.79 4.27 5.13
C LEU A 79 -4.30 3.88 3.73
N ARG A 80 -4.97 4.33 2.65
CA ARG A 80 -4.50 4.08 1.28
C ARG A 80 -3.11 4.67 1.06
N GLU A 81 -2.35 4.03 0.18
CA GLU A 81 -1.16 4.65 -0.38
C GLU A 81 -1.50 6.00 -1.04
N ILE A 82 -0.49 6.88 -1.14
CA ILE A 82 -0.63 8.16 -1.85
C ILE A 82 -1.15 7.93 -3.27
N SER A 83 -2.12 8.74 -3.68
CA SER A 83 -2.57 8.77 -5.06
C SER A 83 -1.43 9.30 -5.93
N LEU A 84 -1.09 8.58 -6.99
CA LEU A 84 -0.07 9.01 -7.96
C LEU A 84 -0.69 9.57 -9.24
N GLY A 85 -2.03 9.66 -9.29
CA GLY A 85 -2.79 10.23 -10.40
C GLY A 85 -2.42 9.61 -11.74
N GLU A 86 -2.03 10.43 -12.72
CA GLU A 86 -1.67 9.96 -14.06
C GLU A 86 -0.47 8.99 -14.11
N TRP A 87 0.30 8.90 -13.03
CA TRP A 87 1.46 8.01 -12.99
C TRP A 87 1.06 6.56 -12.72
N GLU A 88 -0.11 6.34 -12.12
CA GLU A 88 -0.58 5.00 -11.79
C GLU A 88 -0.64 4.09 -13.02
N GLY A 89 -0.04 2.91 -12.91
CA GLY A 89 0.07 1.90 -13.97
C GLY A 89 1.19 2.18 -14.97
N GLN A 90 1.76 3.37 -15.01
CA GLN A 90 2.86 3.71 -15.91
C GLN A 90 4.18 3.08 -15.42
N THR A 91 5.02 2.66 -16.37
CA THR A 91 6.38 2.22 -16.05
C THR A 91 7.24 3.40 -15.66
N PHE A 92 8.29 3.14 -14.87
CA PHE A 92 9.24 4.17 -14.46
C PHE A 92 9.87 4.85 -15.69
N ASP A 93 10.24 4.07 -16.72
CA ASP A 93 10.80 4.60 -17.97
C ASP A 93 9.80 5.42 -18.80
N SER A 94 8.50 5.13 -18.70
CA SER A 94 7.45 5.92 -19.36
C SER A 94 7.34 7.29 -18.71
N ILE A 95 7.26 7.34 -17.38
CA ILE A 95 7.21 8.58 -16.61
C ILE A 95 8.48 9.39 -16.76
N ALA A 96 9.66 8.76 -16.75
CA ALA A 96 10.92 9.47 -16.93
C ALA A 96 11.02 10.20 -18.27
N ARG A 97 10.45 9.62 -19.33
CA ARG A 97 10.38 10.26 -20.65
C ARG A 97 9.29 11.35 -20.73
N ARG A 98 8.14 11.12 -20.09
CA ARG A 98 6.99 12.05 -20.17
C ARG A 98 7.09 13.23 -19.21
N PHE A 99 7.77 13.06 -18.08
CA PHE A 99 7.90 14.06 -17.01
C PHE A 99 9.35 14.20 -16.50
N PRO A 100 10.32 14.53 -17.37
CA PRO A 100 11.74 14.54 -17.00
C PRO A 100 12.07 15.51 -15.85
N GLU A 101 11.41 16.67 -15.77
CA GLU A 101 11.64 17.67 -14.70
C GLU A 101 10.95 17.31 -13.38
N SER A 102 9.91 16.47 -13.40
CA SER A 102 9.16 16.07 -12.20
C SER A 102 9.82 14.94 -11.42
N LEU A 103 10.89 14.33 -11.94
CA LEU A 103 11.63 13.27 -11.26
C LEU A 103 12.63 13.78 -10.21
N ARG A 104 13.02 15.06 -10.27
CA ARG A 104 14.02 15.66 -9.37
C ARG A 104 13.60 15.70 -7.88
N PRO A 105 12.31 15.80 -7.48
CA PRO A 105 11.92 15.74 -6.07
C PRO A 105 11.58 14.34 -5.54
N VAL A 106 11.51 13.29 -6.36
CA VAL A 106 10.91 11.99 -5.95
C VAL A 106 11.83 11.14 -5.05
N ALA A 107 13.06 11.60 -4.78
CA ALA A 107 13.97 10.95 -3.82
C ALA A 107 13.40 10.92 -2.39
N ARG A 108 12.40 11.75 -2.10
CA ARG A 108 11.55 11.66 -0.91
C ARG A 108 10.10 11.78 -1.35
N ILE A 109 9.36 10.67 -1.39
CA ILE A 109 7.89 10.71 -1.45
C ILE A 109 7.44 11.31 -0.11
N SER A 110 7.37 12.64 -0.05
CA SER A 110 6.73 13.37 1.03
C SER A 110 5.29 13.65 0.62
N ALA A 111 4.40 13.90 1.59
CA ALA A 111 3.03 14.35 1.33
C ALA A 111 2.96 15.64 0.48
N ALA A 112 4.08 16.37 0.32
CA ALA A 112 4.20 17.56 -0.51
C ALA A 112 4.59 17.27 -1.97
N ALA A 113 4.84 16.01 -2.36
CA ALA A 113 5.08 15.68 -3.76
C ALA A 113 3.77 15.84 -4.56
N ALA A 114 3.74 16.84 -5.44
CA ALA A 114 2.61 17.06 -6.33
C ALA A 114 2.67 16.07 -7.51
N PHE A 115 1.81 15.05 -7.49
CA PHE A 115 1.61 14.16 -8.63
C PHE A 115 0.47 14.68 -9.51
N PRO A 116 0.59 14.66 -10.85
CA PRO A 116 -0.44 15.15 -11.75
C PRO A 116 -1.78 14.43 -11.51
N ALA A 117 -2.84 15.21 -11.24
CA ALA A 117 -4.20 14.73 -10.97
C ALA A 117 -4.35 13.78 -9.74
N ALA A 118 -3.39 13.77 -8.82
CA ALA A 118 -3.52 12.99 -7.59
C ALA A 118 -4.57 13.57 -6.64
N LYS A 119 -5.33 12.69 -5.99
CA LYS A 119 -6.20 13.07 -4.88
C LYS A 119 -5.31 13.57 -3.73
N VAL A 120 -5.40 14.85 -3.41
CA VAL A 120 -4.65 15.47 -2.31
C VAL A 120 -5.15 14.88 -1.01
N LEU A 121 -4.26 14.24 -0.23
CA LEU A 121 -4.59 13.88 1.15
C LEU A 121 -4.84 15.20 1.91
N PRO A 122 -5.93 15.32 2.69
CA PRO A 122 -6.07 16.48 3.56
C PRO A 122 -4.82 16.56 4.43
N THR A 123 -4.10 17.67 4.31
CA THR A 123 -2.99 17.95 5.22
C THR A 123 -3.58 17.96 6.63
N ALA A 124 -2.96 17.22 7.54
CA ALA A 124 -3.28 17.35 8.96
C ALA A 124 -2.97 18.81 9.34
N ALA A 125 -4.01 19.65 9.36
CA ALA A 125 -3.93 20.95 9.98
C ALA A 125 -3.66 20.69 11.46
N GLY A 126 -2.46 21.08 11.91
CA GLY A 126 -2.12 21.04 13.32
C GLY A 126 -2.93 22.09 14.09
N GLY A 127 -3.30 21.75 15.33
CA GLY A 127 -3.91 22.65 16.30
C GLY A 127 -5.31 22.23 16.68
#